data_AF-A0AAD9V1M3-F1
#
_entry.id   AF-A0AAD9V1M3-F1
#
_cell.length_a   1.000
_cell.length_b   1.000
_cell.length_c   1.000
_cell.angle_alpha   90.00
_cell.angle_beta   90.00
_cell.angle_gamma   90.00
#
_symmetry.space_group_name_H-M   'P 1'
#
loop_
_entity.id
_entity.type
_entity.pdbx_description
1 polymer ?
#
loop_
_entity_poly.entity_id
_entity_poly.type
_entity_poly.pdbx_seq_one_letter_code
_entity_poly.pdbx_strand_id
1 'polypeptide(L)'
;MALGRTERFGTLPNWNSCGTHEQLLITGDFNIHVDIADDPDSLKLFDLLQSLGLRQHVTHAHGHTLDLIITRYSDQIVQDSPQTDRFISDHASLLRKLFHVKPVVTANVVTYKKLQSVDMDSLKNDLAASELCQKQPEE
;
A
#
# COMPACT_ATOMS: atom_id res chain seq x y z
N MET A 1 42.33 13.54 -7.33
CA MET A 1 41.52 12.79 -8.33
C MET A 1 41.09 11.47 -7.67
N ALA A 2 39.95 11.46 -6.96
CA ALA A 2 39.50 10.26 -6.26
C ALA A 2 38.61 9.44 -7.19
N LEU A 3 39.06 8.24 -7.57
CA LEU A 3 38.26 7.28 -8.33
C LEU A 3 37.10 6.81 -7.44
N GLY A 4 35.90 7.38 -7.64
CA GLY A 4 34.67 6.83 -7.10
C GLY A 4 34.38 5.48 -7.75
N ARG A 5 34.36 4.40 -6.97
CA ARG A 5 33.88 3.10 -7.45
C ARG A 5 32.40 3.23 -7.78
N THR A 6 32.05 2.99 -9.04
CA THR A 6 30.67 2.91 -9.53
C THR A 6 30.34 1.45 -9.72
N GLU A 7 29.54 0.87 -8.83
CA GLU A 7 28.94 -0.44 -9.05
C GLU A 7 27.57 -0.24 -9.70
N ARG A 8 27.31 -0.95 -10.81
CA ARG A 8 26.01 -0.88 -11.50
C ARG A 8 25.00 -1.73 -10.74
N PHE A 9 24.17 -1.09 -9.94
CA PHE A 9 22.85 -1.61 -9.58
C PHE A 9 21.81 -0.66 -10.19
N GLY A 10 20.71 -1.22 -10.72
CA GLY A 10 19.85 -0.60 -11.74
C GLY A 10 19.37 0.85 -11.48
N THR A 11 19.01 1.52 -12.58
CA THR A 11 18.64 2.94 -12.72
C THR A 11 17.36 3.38 -12.00
N LEU A 12 17.43 4.54 -11.32
CA LEU A 12 16.34 5.21 -10.57
C LEU A 12 14.98 5.17 -11.32
N PRO A 13 13.84 4.89 -10.65
CA PRO A 13 12.53 5.04 -11.25
C PRO A 13 12.31 6.50 -11.59
N ASN A 14 11.90 6.70 -12.83
CA ASN A 14 11.12 7.84 -13.23
C ASN A 14 9.91 7.97 -12.30
N TRP A 15 9.88 9.03 -11.48
CA TRP A 15 8.73 9.39 -10.64
C TRP A 15 7.46 9.71 -11.44
N ASN A 16 7.52 9.63 -12.78
CA ASN A 16 6.42 9.95 -13.69
C ASN A 16 5.37 8.85 -13.84
N SER A 17 5.46 7.73 -13.11
CA SER A 17 4.32 6.82 -12.93
C SER A 17 3.36 7.36 -11.85
N CYS A 18 2.86 8.58 -12.06
CA CYS A 18 1.69 9.10 -11.39
C CYS A 18 0.48 8.32 -11.93
N GLY A 19 0.09 7.22 -11.28
CA GLY A 19 -1.09 6.48 -11.73
C GLY A 19 -1.34 5.09 -11.17
N THR A 20 -0.57 4.54 -10.23
CA THR A 20 -1.01 3.31 -9.57
C THR A 20 -1.99 3.68 -8.46
N HIS A 21 -3.27 3.79 -8.81
CA HIS A 21 -4.35 3.86 -7.84
C HIS A 21 -4.17 2.71 -6.84
N GLU A 22 -4.02 3.03 -5.56
CA GLU A 22 -3.87 2.00 -4.53
C GLU A 22 -5.16 1.18 -4.45
N GLN A 23 -5.00 -0.13 -4.56
CA GLN A 23 -6.06 -1.12 -4.52
C GLN A 23 -6.57 -1.27 -3.09
N LEU A 24 -7.88 -1.10 -2.87
CA LEU A 24 -8.50 -1.23 -1.55
C LEU A 24 -9.20 -2.60 -1.40
N LEU A 25 -8.78 -3.35 -0.39
CA LEU A 25 -9.44 -4.57 0.07
C LEU A 25 -9.70 -4.46 1.58
N ILE A 26 -10.97 -4.54 1.98
CA ILE A 26 -11.39 -4.63 3.38
C ILE A 26 -11.99 -6.02 3.57
N THR A 27 -11.52 -6.75 4.58
CA THR A 27 -11.98 -8.10 4.89
C THR A 27 -12.01 -8.33 6.39
N GLY A 28 -12.95 -9.16 6.86
CA GLY A 28 -13.05 -9.56 8.25
C GLY A 28 -14.48 -9.89 8.66
N ASP A 29 -14.63 -10.23 9.93
CA ASP A 29 -15.91 -10.46 10.59
C ASP A 29 -16.49 -9.12 11.07
N PHE A 30 -17.59 -8.71 10.45
CA PHE A 30 -18.30 -7.47 10.80
C PHE A 30 -19.38 -7.70 11.85
N ASN A 31 -19.71 -8.96 12.14
CA ASN A 31 -20.80 -9.35 13.04
C ASN A 31 -22.15 -8.66 12.68
N ILE A 32 -22.40 -8.47 11.38
CA ILE A 32 -23.64 -7.90 10.83
C ILE A 32 -24.25 -8.92 9.87
N HIS A 33 -25.53 -9.24 10.06
CA HIS A 33 -26.27 -10.16 9.22
C HIS A 33 -26.68 -9.53 7.88
N VAL A 34 -25.79 -9.58 6.88
CA VAL A 34 -26.11 -9.06 5.54
C VAL A 34 -26.92 -10.03 4.69
N ASP A 35 -27.17 -11.24 5.18
CA ASP A 35 -27.95 -12.27 4.51
C ASP A 35 -29.47 -12.08 4.62
N ILE A 36 -29.92 -11.21 5.54
CA ILE A 36 -31.32 -10.87 5.79
C ILE A 36 -31.67 -9.61 4.99
N ALA A 37 -32.54 -9.74 3.99
CA ALA A 37 -32.86 -8.67 3.03
C ALA A 37 -33.47 -7.41 3.66
N ASP A 38 -34.16 -7.55 4.79
CA ASP A 38 -34.87 -6.46 5.48
C ASP A 38 -34.22 -6.07 6.82
N ASP A 39 -32.98 -6.50 7.06
CA ASP A 39 -32.27 -6.10 8.28
C ASP A 39 -31.85 -4.61 8.19
N PRO A 40 -32.23 -3.77 9.17
CA PRO A 40 -31.96 -2.34 9.11
C PRO A 40 -30.48 -2.00 9.15
N ASP A 41 -29.63 -2.85 9.75
CA ASP A 41 -28.20 -2.61 9.85
C ASP A 41 -27.48 -3.04 8.57
N SER A 42 -27.93 -4.13 7.93
CA SER A 42 -27.55 -4.51 6.56
C SER A 42 -27.83 -3.38 5.55
N LEU A 43 -29.01 -2.78 5.61
CA LEU A 43 -29.39 -1.68 4.72
C LEU A 43 -28.52 -0.43 4.94
N LYS A 44 -28.30 -0.03 6.20
CA LYS A 44 -27.41 1.10 6.52
C LYS A 44 -25.98 0.85 6.07
N LEU A 45 -25.48 -0.38 6.24
CA LEU A 45 -24.15 -0.77 5.79
C LEU A 45 -24.07 -0.69 4.27
N PHE A 46 -25.06 -1.22 3.55
CA PHE A 46 -25.13 -1.13 2.10
C PHE A 46 -25.12 0.32 1.60
N ASP A 47 -25.97 1.18 2.17
CA ASP A 47 -26.02 2.62 1.85
C ASP A 47 -24.68 3.32 2.12
N LEU A 48 -24.04 3.01 3.26
CA LEU A 48 -22.72 3.54 3.59
C LEU A 48 -21.68 3.11 2.55
N LEU A 49 -21.60 1.82 2.22
CA LEU A 49 -20.67 1.30 1.24
C LEU A 49 -20.89 1.95 -0.12
N GLN A 50 -22.16 2.08 -0.55
CA GLN A 50 -22.50 2.76 -1.80
C GLN A 50 -22.08 4.23 -1.80
N SER A 51 -22.29 4.95 -0.70
CA SER A 51 -21.88 6.36 -0.56
C SER A 51 -20.37 6.56 -0.66
N LEU A 52 -19.59 5.54 -0.25
CA LEU A 52 -18.13 5.53 -0.30
C LEU A 52 -17.58 4.94 -1.61
N GLY A 53 -18.44 4.55 -2.55
CA GLY A 53 -18.01 3.89 -3.79
C GLY A 53 -17.39 2.51 -3.55
N LEU A 54 -17.85 1.81 -2.51
CA LEU A 54 -17.45 0.46 -2.14
C LEU A 54 -18.55 -0.54 -2.52
N ARG A 55 -18.13 -1.78 -2.82
CA ARG A 55 -19.01 -2.92 -3.08
C ARG A 55 -18.63 -4.09 -2.19
N GLN A 56 -19.63 -4.75 -1.65
CA GLN A 56 -19.47 -6.05 -1.03
C GLN A 56 -19.47 -7.16 -2.10
N HIS A 57 -18.68 -8.20 -1.88
CA HIS A 57 -18.56 -9.33 -2.80
C HIS A 57 -19.27 -10.59 -2.31
N VAL A 58 -19.73 -10.60 -1.06
CA VAL A 58 -20.39 -11.76 -0.48
C VAL A 58 -21.89 -11.68 -0.75
N THR A 59 -22.44 -12.74 -1.33
CA THR A 59 -23.84 -12.85 -1.74
C THR A 59 -24.53 -13.93 -0.94
N HIS A 60 -25.72 -13.63 -0.41
CA HIS A 60 -26.72 -14.42 0.33
C HIS A 60 -26.68 -15.97 0.18
N ALA A 61 -25.58 -16.60 0.57
CA ALA A 61 -25.40 -18.03 0.43
C ALA A 61 -25.16 -18.60 1.83
N HIS A 62 -26.26 -19.10 2.43
CA HIS A 62 -26.27 -20.03 3.57
C HIS A 62 -26.25 -19.47 5.01
N GLY A 63 -26.91 -18.34 5.29
CA GLY A 63 -27.37 -18.06 6.66
C GLY A 63 -26.31 -17.64 7.69
N HIS A 64 -25.06 -17.47 7.26
CA HIS A 64 -23.93 -17.14 8.14
C HIS A 64 -22.95 -16.21 7.42
N THR A 65 -23.44 -15.04 6.98
CA THR A 65 -22.62 -14.05 6.26
C THR A 65 -22.23 -12.91 7.19
N LEU A 66 -21.34 -13.18 8.14
CA LEU A 66 -20.74 -12.15 9.02
C LEU A 66 -19.37 -11.69 8.48
N ASP A 67 -18.68 -12.59 7.80
CA ASP A 67 -17.42 -12.33 7.11
C ASP A 67 -17.68 -11.63 5.77
N LEU A 68 -17.18 -10.41 5.62
CA LEU A 68 -17.37 -9.60 4.40
C LEU A 68 -16.06 -9.35 3.69
N ILE A 69 -16.17 -9.22 2.36
CA ILE A 69 -15.07 -8.86 1.48
C ILE A 69 -15.54 -7.67 0.66
N ILE A 70 -14.89 -6.53 0.84
CA ILE A 70 -15.32 -5.24 0.31
C ILE A 70 -14.17 -4.64 -0.51
N THR A 71 -14.48 -4.15 -1.72
CA THR A 71 -13.53 -3.43 -2.58
C THR A 71 -14.14 -2.14 -3.08
N ARG A 72 -13.31 -1.23 -3.60
CA ARG A 72 -13.82 -0.09 -4.38
C ARG A 72 -14.44 -0.56 -5.70
N TYR A 73 -15.44 0.16 -6.22
CA TYR A 73 -16.03 -0.13 -7.54
C TYR A 73 -15.03 0.02 -8.69
N SER A 74 -14.10 0.98 -8.59
CA SER A 74 -13.05 1.20 -9.60
C SER A 74 -12.01 0.08 -9.63
N ASP A 75 -11.93 -0.72 -8.56
CA ASP A 75 -10.86 -1.67 -8.37
C ASP A 75 -11.29 -3.06 -8.87
N GLN A 76 -10.59 -3.59 -9.87
CA GLN A 76 -10.81 -4.92 -10.43
C GLN A 76 -9.94 -5.98 -9.73
N ILE A 77 -9.98 -6.00 -8.40
CA ILE A 77 -9.15 -6.91 -7.58
C ILE A 77 -9.77 -8.31 -7.51
N VAL A 78 -11.11 -8.40 -7.56
CA VAL A 78 -11.89 -9.63 -7.39
C VAL A 78 -12.75 -9.86 -8.64
N GLN A 79 -12.60 -11.03 -9.28
CA GLN A 79 -13.35 -11.42 -10.50
C GLN A 79 -14.42 -12.50 -10.27
N ASP A 80 -14.21 -13.44 -9.34
CA ASP A 80 -15.08 -14.62 -9.17
C ASP A 80 -16.02 -14.51 -7.97
N SER A 81 -17.09 -15.31 -7.89
CA SER A 81 -18.03 -15.38 -6.74
C SER A 81 -17.41 -16.08 -5.52
N PRO A 82 -17.79 -15.75 -4.25
CA PRO A 82 -17.15 -16.29 -3.04
C PRO A 82 -17.26 -17.79 -3.02
N GLN A 83 -16.17 -18.45 -2.67
CA GLN A 83 -16.22 -19.86 -2.35
C GLN A 83 -15.94 -20.01 -0.87
N THR A 84 -16.90 -20.65 -0.19
CA THR A 84 -16.69 -21.16 1.15
C THR A 84 -15.71 -22.32 1.06
N ASP A 85 -14.58 -22.21 1.74
CA ASP A 85 -13.52 -23.23 1.69
C ASP A 85 -13.69 -24.25 2.82
N ARG A 86 -13.48 -23.81 4.07
CA ARG A 86 -13.45 -24.72 5.22
C ARG A 86 -14.12 -24.14 6.45
N PHE A 87 -14.83 -25.00 7.17
CA PHE A 87 -15.36 -24.72 8.51
C PHE A 87 -14.30 -25.12 9.53
N ILE A 88 -13.45 -24.18 9.90
CA ILE A 88 -12.41 -24.36 10.93
C ILE A 88 -12.96 -23.99 12.31
N SER A 89 -14.09 -23.26 12.35
CA SER A 89 -14.87 -22.89 13.52
C SER A 89 -16.36 -22.92 13.16
N ASP A 90 -17.21 -22.40 14.04
CA ASP A 90 -18.55 -21.88 13.71
C ASP A 90 -18.54 -20.82 12.59
N HIS A 91 -17.38 -20.23 12.29
CA HIS A 91 -17.13 -19.43 11.09
C HIS A 91 -16.59 -20.26 9.91
N ALA A 92 -17.08 -19.93 8.72
CA ALA A 92 -16.65 -20.53 7.46
C ALA A 92 -15.61 -19.62 6.78
N SER A 93 -14.44 -20.16 6.45
CA SER A 93 -13.42 -19.38 5.74
C SER A 93 -13.86 -19.07 4.31
N LEU A 94 -13.80 -17.78 3.94
CA LEU A 94 -14.06 -17.31 2.58
C LEU A 94 -12.76 -17.27 1.78
N LEU A 95 -12.72 -18.01 0.67
CA LEU A 95 -11.57 -18.04 -0.23
C LEU A 95 -11.78 -17.15 -1.45
N ARG A 96 -10.77 -16.32 -1.71
CA ARG A 96 -10.75 -15.33 -2.81
C ARG A 96 -9.41 -15.31 -3.53
N LYS A 97 -9.47 -15.34 -4.86
CA LYS A 97 -8.31 -15.02 -5.70
C LYS A 97 -8.28 -13.52 -5.94
N LEU A 98 -7.13 -12.91 -5.63
CA LEU A 98 -6.89 -11.48 -5.82
C LEU A 98 -6.00 -11.29 -7.04
N PHE A 99 -6.39 -10.37 -7.93
CA PHE A 99 -5.57 -9.96 -9.06
C PHE A 99 -4.87 -8.64 -8.75
N HIS A 100 -3.55 -8.71 -8.59
CA HIS A 100 -2.72 -7.52 -8.42
C HIS A 100 -1.60 -7.53 -9.47
N VAL A 101 -1.43 -6.41 -10.17
CA VAL A 101 -0.27 -6.19 -11.03
C VAL A 101 0.92 -5.92 -10.12
N LYS A 102 1.90 -6.83 -10.06
CA LYS A 102 3.12 -6.59 -9.29
C LYS A 102 3.78 -5.31 -9.81
N PRO A 103 3.98 -4.27 -8.97
CA PRO A 103 4.66 -3.07 -9.42
C PRO A 103 6.07 -3.43 -9.90
N VAL A 104 6.52 -2.77 -10.96
CA VAL A 104 7.87 -2.95 -11.48
C VAL A 104 8.85 -2.54 -10.39
N VAL A 105 9.59 -3.51 -9.87
CA VAL A 105 10.66 -3.25 -8.89
C VAL A 105 11.68 -2.39 -9.60
N THR A 106 11.76 -1.13 -9.22
CA THR A 106 12.73 -0.23 -9.81
C THR A 106 13.91 -0.09 -8.87
N ALA A 107 15.05 -0.63 -9.30
CA ALA A 107 16.31 -0.46 -8.60
C ALA A 107 16.75 1.01 -8.69
N ASN A 108 17.33 1.56 -7.63
CA ASN A 108 17.84 2.93 -7.62
C ASN A 108 19.37 2.90 -7.57
N VAL A 109 20.04 3.70 -8.42
CA VAL A 109 21.48 3.94 -8.29
C VAL A 109 21.70 4.91 -7.15
N VAL A 110 22.28 4.45 -6.05
CA VAL A 110 22.72 5.32 -4.95
C VAL A 110 24.23 5.48 -5.02
N THR A 111 24.71 6.71 -5.18
CA THR A 111 26.13 7.04 -5.02
C THR A 111 26.44 7.24 -3.56
N TYR A 112 27.40 6.48 -3.03
CA TYR A 112 27.95 6.68 -1.70
C TYR A 112 29.41 7.09 -1.80
N LYS A 113 29.84 8.00 -0.91
CA LYS A 113 31.28 8.26 -0.69
C LYS A 113 31.75 7.30 0.40
N LYS A 114 32.87 6.61 0.18
CA LYS A 114 33.50 5.80 1.22
C LYS A 114 33.96 6.74 2.33
N LEU A 115 33.42 6.59 3.54
CA LEU A 115 33.77 7.46 4.67
C LEU A 115 35.28 7.46 4.98
N GLN A 116 35.94 6.32 4.76
CA GLN A 116 37.39 6.18 4.95
C GLN A 116 38.25 6.88 3.88
N SER A 117 37.67 7.31 2.76
CA SER A 117 38.39 8.05 1.71
C SER A 117 38.08 9.54 1.73
N VAL A 118 37.43 10.03 2.79
CA VAL A 118 37.17 11.45 2.98
C VAL A 118 38.47 12.12 3.39
N ASP A 119 38.89 13.10 2.60
CA ASP A 119 39.97 14.00 2.98
C ASP A 119 39.44 14.95 4.06
N MET A 120 39.93 14.76 5.28
CA MET A 120 39.52 15.54 6.45
C MET A 120 39.96 17.00 6.36
N ASP A 121 41.06 17.29 5.68
CA ASP A 121 41.57 18.67 5.56
C ASP A 121 40.75 19.44 4.52
N SER A 122 40.44 18.81 3.38
CA SER A 122 39.48 19.37 2.41
C SER A 122 38.11 19.62 3.06
N LEU A 123 37.59 18.67 3.84
CA LEU A 123 36.27 18.80 4.49
C LEU A 123 36.23 19.96 5.50
N LYS A 124 37.29 20.14 6.29
CA LYS A 124 37.38 21.27 7.25
C LYS A 124 37.39 22.61 6.54
N ASN A 125 38.13 22.71 5.44
CA ASN A 125 38.20 23.94 4.64
C ASN A 125 36.84 24.27 4.02
N ASP A 126 36.16 23.26 3.46
CA ASP A 126 34.82 23.41 2.89
C ASP A 126 33.80 23.82 3.95
N LEU A 127 33.91 23.28 5.17
CA LEU A 127 33.02 23.63 6.29
C LEU A 127 33.27 25.06 6.78
N ALA A 128 34.53 25.49 6.91
CA ALA A 128 34.89 26.84 7.31
C ALA A 128 34.48 27.90 6.26
N ALA A 129 34.52 27.54 4.99
CA ALA A 129 34.04 28.38 3.88
C ALA A 129 32.51 28.38 3.73
N SER A 130 31.79 27.52 4.44
CA SER A 130 30.34 27.39 4.35
C SER A 130 29.61 28.51 5.09
N GLU A 131 28.51 28.99 4.52
CA GLU A 131 27.61 29.96 5.14
C GLU A 131 27.04 29.49 6.48
N LEU A 132 27.01 28.16 6.73
CA LEU A 132 26.63 27.57 8.02
C LEU A 132 27.54 28.02 9.17
N CYS A 133 28.82 28.28 8.89
CA CYS A 133 29.80 28.68 9.89
C CYS A 133 30.13 30.18 9.85
N GLN A 134 29.55 30.93 8.91
CA GLN A 134 29.78 32.37 8.73
C GLN A 134 28.63 33.26 9.25
N LYS A 135 27.49 32.67 9.63
CA LYS A 135 26.41 33.44 10.26
C LYS A 135 26.83 33.91 11.66
N GLN A 136 27.01 35.22 11.81
CA GLN A 136 27.03 35.84 13.14
C GLN A 136 25.61 35.80 13.74
N PRO A 137 25.47 35.75 15.08
CA PRO A 137 24.15 35.87 15.72
C PRO A 137 23.56 37.23 15.33
N GLU A 138 22.35 37.23 14.79
CA GLU A 138 21.60 38.46 14.56
C GLU A 138 21.26 39.05 15.94
N GLU A 139 21.78 40.25 16.24
CA GLU A 139 21.45 41.04 17.45
C GLU A 139 20.02 41.59 17.39
#